data_AF-A0A661R230-F1
#
_entry.id   AF-A0A661R230-F1
#
_cell.length_a   1.000
_cell.length_b   1.000
_cell.length_c   1.000
_cell.angle_alpha   90.00
_cell.angle_beta   90.00
_cell.angle_gamma   90.00
#
_symmetry.space_group_name_H-M   'P 1'
#
loop_
_entity.id
_entity.type
_entity.pdbx_description
1 polymer ?
#
loop_
_entity_poly.entity_id
_entity_poly.type
_entity_poly.pdbx_seq_one_letter_code
_entity_poly.pdbx_strand_id
1 'polypeptide(L)'
;SELQRIVSLAAKGVFLTVVPVAVIIVLFGKTILGLFGPGFIIAYVPLVILLTGQVLNALTGLVGSLMTMTGYERQTAWIIGTGAGTNIALNAVLIPLLGIIGASIATASTTVLWNVAMLIFVRRRLGINPTIFSIKR
;
A
#
# COMPACT_ATOMS: atom_id res chain seq x y z
N SER A 1 -15.65 -14.74 -13.78
CA SER A 1 -15.35 -15.83 -12.81
C SER A 1 -15.68 -15.35 -11.41
N GLU A 2 -16.25 -16.21 -10.56
CA GLU A 2 -16.70 -15.89 -9.19
C GLU A 2 -15.57 -15.28 -8.33
N LEU A 3 -14.34 -15.76 -8.54
CA LEU A 3 -13.08 -15.23 -7.97
C LEU A 3 -12.87 -13.72 -8.21
N GLN A 4 -13.08 -13.21 -9.43
CA GLN A 4 -12.95 -11.78 -9.70
C GLN A 4 -13.98 -10.94 -8.93
N ARG A 5 -15.19 -11.49 -8.74
CA ARG A 5 -16.26 -10.80 -8.03
C ARG A 5 -15.93 -10.70 -6.54
N ILE A 6 -15.46 -11.78 -5.93
CA ILE A 6 -15.00 -11.83 -4.53
C ILE A 6 -13.83 -10.88 -4.31
N VAL A 7 -12.84 -10.89 -5.22
CA VAL A 7 -11.70 -9.97 -5.16
C VAL A 7 -12.18 -8.52 -5.30
N SER A 8 -13.02 -8.18 -6.27
CA SER A 8 -13.48 -6.79 -6.39
C SER A 8 -14.30 -6.31 -5.18
N LEU A 9 -15.07 -7.21 -4.56
CA LEU A 9 -15.86 -6.94 -3.36
C LEU A 9 -14.98 -6.73 -2.14
N ALA A 10 -13.97 -7.59 -1.94
CA ALA A 10 -13.02 -7.43 -0.85
C ALA A 10 -12.12 -6.20 -1.06
N ALA A 11 -11.68 -5.89 -2.29
CA ALA A 11 -10.98 -4.63 -2.59
C ALA A 11 -11.84 -3.40 -2.28
N LYS A 12 -13.13 -3.43 -2.66
CA LYS A 12 -14.10 -2.39 -2.28
C LYS A 12 -14.29 -2.31 -0.76
N GLY A 13 -14.36 -3.45 -0.07
CA GLY A 13 -14.51 -3.51 1.38
C GLY A 13 -13.31 -2.88 2.09
N VAL A 14 -12.09 -3.29 1.73
CA VAL A 14 -10.86 -2.73 2.30
C VAL A 14 -10.75 -1.24 1.99
N PHE A 15 -11.05 -0.81 0.75
CA PHE A 15 -11.07 0.60 0.40
C PHE A 15 -12.10 1.40 1.22
N LEU A 16 -13.32 0.86 1.37
CA LEU A 16 -14.39 1.46 2.16
C LEU A 16 -14.06 1.52 3.65
N THR A 17 -13.19 0.66 4.17
CA THR A 17 -12.70 0.74 5.56
C THR A 17 -11.51 1.68 5.69
N VAL A 18 -10.56 1.63 4.76
CA VAL A 18 -9.30 2.39 4.85
C VAL A 18 -9.52 3.88 4.61
N VAL A 19 -10.42 4.26 3.70
CA VAL A 19 -10.73 5.68 3.43
C VAL A 19 -11.28 6.41 4.65
N PRO A 20 -12.37 5.98 5.31
CA PRO A 20 -12.88 6.68 6.48
C PRO A 20 -11.89 6.66 7.65
N VAL A 21 -11.14 5.57 7.85
CA VAL A 21 -10.08 5.53 8.87
C VAL A 21 -9.00 6.57 8.55
N ALA A 22 -8.54 6.66 7.30
CA ALA A 22 -7.57 7.66 6.89
C ALA A 22 -8.10 9.09 7.08
N VAL A 23 -9.37 9.34 6.76
CA VAL A 23 -10.03 10.64 6.96
C VAL A 23 -10.09 11.02 8.44
N ILE A 24 -10.49 10.08 9.31
CA ILE A 24 -10.52 10.28 10.78
C ILE A 24 -9.12 10.61 11.28
N ILE A 25 -8.11 9.87 10.84
CA ILE A 25 -6.72 10.09 11.26
C ILE A 25 -6.18 11.43 10.71
N VAL A 26 -6.57 11.88 9.52
CA VAL A 26 -6.14 13.20 9.02
C VAL A 26 -6.79 14.34 9.82
N LEU A 27 -8.08 14.21 10.15
CA LEU A 27 -8.84 15.19 10.93
C LEU A 27 -8.37 15.27 12.39
N PHE A 28 -8.21 14.12 13.05
CA PHE A 28 -7.84 14.03 14.46
C PHE A 28 -6.34 13.81 14.69
N GLY A 29 -5.54 13.62 13.64
CA GLY A 29 -4.13 13.25 13.74
C GLY A 29 -3.32 14.27 14.53
N LYS A 30 -3.53 15.57 14.31
CA LYS A 30 -2.84 16.60 15.11
C LYS A 30 -3.21 16.54 16.60
N THR A 31 -4.48 16.28 16.91
CA THR A 31 -4.98 16.14 18.30
C THR A 31 -4.43 14.90 18.97
N ILE A 32 -4.44 13.76 18.26
CA ILE A 32 -3.87 12.50 18.72
C ILE A 32 -2.37 12.66 18.96
N LEU A 33 -1.63 13.22 18.01
CA LEU A 33 -0.18 13.44 18.15
C LEU A 33 0.12 14.46 19.26
N GLY A 34 -0.73 15.47 19.45
CA GLY A 34 -0.63 16.42 20.55
C GLY A 34 -0.82 15.80 21.94
N LEU A 35 -1.65 14.76 22.07
CA LEU A 35 -1.81 13.98 23.31
C LEU A 35 -0.53 13.20 23.67
N PHE A 36 0.25 12.76 22.68
CA PHE A 36 1.54 12.11 22.89
C PHE A 36 2.68 13.10 23.22
N GLY A 37 2.44 14.40 23.04
CA GLY A 37 3.35 15.49 23.41
C GLY A 37 3.72 16.40 22.24
N PRO A 38 4.19 17.63 22.51
CA PRO A 38 4.44 18.65 21.48
C PRO A 38 5.51 18.24 20.46
N GLY A 39 6.47 17.39 20.85
CA GLY A 39 7.50 16.86 19.94
C GLY A 39 6.95 15.91 18.87
N PHE A 40 5.77 15.31 19.09
CA PHE A 40 5.17 14.38 18.13
C PHE A 40 4.48 15.08 16.97
N ILE A 41 4.18 16.37 17.04
CA ILE A 41 3.53 17.11 15.94
C ILE A 41 4.34 17.02 14.63
N ILE A 42 5.66 16.90 14.72
CA ILE A 42 6.56 16.68 13.57
C ILE A 42 6.21 15.39 12.80
N ALA A 43 5.66 14.38 13.47
CA ALA A 43 5.26 13.12 12.84
C ALA A 43 3.95 13.21 12.03
N TYR A 44 3.25 14.35 12.06
CA TYR A 44 2.00 14.53 11.31
C TYR A 44 2.21 14.39 9.79
N VAL A 45 3.25 15.03 9.24
CA VAL A 45 3.56 14.95 7.81
C VAL A 45 3.88 13.51 7.37
N PRO A 46 4.78 12.78 8.05
CA PRO A 46 5.02 11.35 7.79
C PRO A 46 3.77 10.50 7.85
N LEU A 47 2.90 10.78 8.81
CA LEU A 47 1.66 10.04 9.00
C LEU A 47 0.71 10.22 7.81
N VAL A 48 0.58 11.45 7.29
CA VAL A 48 -0.20 11.72 6.07
C VAL A 48 0.40 11.00 4.86
N ILE A 49 1.73 11.01 4.71
CA ILE A 49 2.44 10.30 3.63
C ILE A 49 2.13 8.79 3.70
N LEU A 50 2.27 8.18 4.88
CA LEU A 50 1.97 6.76 5.07
C LEU A 50 0.50 6.43 4.79
N LEU A 51 -0.43 7.30 5.19
CA LEU A 51 -1.85 7.13 4.89
C LEU A 51 -2.11 7.10 3.39
N THR A 52 -1.51 8.01 2.62
CA THR A 52 -1.66 7.98 1.15
C THR A 52 -1.12 6.69 0.54
N GLY A 53 0.03 6.22 1.04
CA GLY A 53 0.59 4.92 0.66
C GLY A 53 -0.33 3.76 1.00
N GLN A 54 -0.98 3.79 2.17
CA GLN A 54 -1.90 2.73 2.59
C GLN A 54 -3.21 2.70 1.85
N VAL A 55 -3.73 3.84 1.40
CA VAL A 55 -4.91 3.86 0.51
C VAL A 55 -4.59 3.17 -0.81
N LEU A 56 -3.40 3.42 -1.38
CA LEU A 56 -2.95 2.72 -2.58
C LEU A 56 -2.73 1.24 -2.30
N ASN A 57 -2.08 0.91 -1.19
CA ASN A 57 -1.84 -0.48 -0.78
C ASN A 57 -3.14 -1.28 -0.59
N ALA A 58 -4.17 -0.67 -0.01
CA ALA A 58 -5.47 -1.28 0.18
C ALA A 58 -6.11 -1.77 -1.13
N LEU A 59 -5.90 -1.03 -2.22
CA LEU A 59 -6.42 -1.37 -3.55
C LEU A 59 -5.69 -2.56 -4.18
N THR A 60 -4.39 -2.66 -3.95
CA THR A 60 -3.49 -3.60 -4.63
C THR A 60 -3.08 -4.79 -3.78
N GLY A 61 -3.21 -4.74 -2.45
CA GLY A 61 -2.94 -5.86 -1.55
C GLY A 61 -3.80 -7.08 -1.88
N LEU A 62 -5.00 -6.85 -2.40
CA LEU A 62 -5.86 -7.92 -2.88
C LEU A 62 -5.36 -8.60 -4.16
N VAL A 63 -4.61 -7.88 -4.99
CA VAL A 63 -3.95 -8.44 -6.19
C VAL A 63 -2.86 -9.42 -5.76
N GLY A 64 -2.12 -9.11 -4.69
CA GLY A 64 -1.17 -10.02 -4.05
C GLY A 64 -1.85 -11.30 -3.56
N SER A 65 -2.94 -11.16 -2.79
CA SER A 65 -3.74 -12.33 -2.34
C SER A 65 -4.28 -13.16 -3.51
N LEU A 66 -4.73 -12.52 -4.59
CA LEU A 66 -5.19 -13.21 -5.80
C LEU A 66 -4.07 -14.00 -6.48
N MET A 67 -2.86 -13.44 -6.59
CA MET A 67 -1.69 -14.17 -7.12
C MET A 67 -1.37 -15.40 -6.27
N THR A 68 -1.39 -15.27 -4.95
CA THR A 68 -1.13 -16.39 -4.03
C THR A 68 -2.20 -17.48 -4.18
N MET A 69 -3.48 -17.10 -4.26
CA MET A 69 -4.58 -18.05 -4.46
C MET A 69 -4.59 -18.72 -5.84
N THR A 70 -4.01 -18.08 -6.86
CA THR A 70 -3.91 -18.63 -8.23
C THR A 70 -2.63 -19.44 -8.45
N GLY A 71 -1.87 -19.73 -7.39
CA GLY A 71 -0.65 -20.56 -7.43
C GLY A 71 0.63 -19.80 -7.80
N TYR A 72 0.60 -18.46 -7.86
CA TYR A 72 1.75 -17.60 -8.13
C TYR A 72 2.42 -17.04 -6.87
N GLU A 73 2.29 -17.73 -5.74
CA GLU A 73 2.89 -17.33 -4.45
C GLU A 73 4.39 -17.05 -4.57
N ARG A 74 5.12 -17.88 -5.33
CA ARG A 74 6.57 -17.75 -5.50
C ARG A 74 6.95 -16.43 -6.16
N GLN A 75 6.18 -15.97 -7.13
CA GLN A 75 6.43 -14.68 -7.79
C GLN A 75 6.02 -13.50 -6.91
N THR A 76 4.92 -13.63 -6.16
CA THR A 76 4.55 -12.65 -5.12
C THR A 76 5.68 -12.50 -4.09
N ALA A 77 6.24 -13.61 -3.60
CA ALA A 77 7.36 -13.61 -2.68
C ALA A 77 8.62 -12.95 -3.26
N TRP A 78 8.95 -13.19 -4.53
CA TRP A 78 10.06 -12.52 -5.22
C TRP A 78 9.85 -11.00 -5.34
N ILE A 79 8.64 -10.55 -5.71
CA ILE A 79 8.31 -9.12 -5.80
C ILE A 79 8.39 -8.46 -4.43
N ILE A 80 7.86 -9.09 -3.39
CA ILE A 80 7.95 -8.62 -2.01
C ILE A 80 9.41 -8.59 -1.54
N GLY A 81 10.19 -9.63 -1.83
CA GLY A 81 11.59 -9.74 -1.39
C GLY A 81 12.53 -8.73 -2.05
N THR A 82 12.51 -8.63 -3.39
CA THR A 82 13.27 -7.60 -4.15
C THR A 82 12.88 -6.20 -3.69
N GLY A 83 11.60 -6.08 -3.44
CA GLY A 83 11.03 -4.93 -2.87
C GLY A 83 11.58 -4.54 -1.50
N ALA A 84 11.61 -5.50 -0.56
CA ALA A 84 12.03 -5.27 0.82
C ALA A 84 13.50 -4.84 0.85
N GLY A 85 14.32 -5.44 -0.01
CA GLY A 85 15.70 -4.97 -0.23
C GLY A 85 15.75 -3.52 -0.69
N THR A 86 14.89 -3.13 -1.64
CA THR A 86 14.78 -1.75 -2.12
C THR A 86 14.32 -0.80 -1.01
N ASN A 87 13.39 -1.24 -0.15
CA ASN A 87 12.90 -0.46 0.98
C ASN A 87 14.01 -0.18 1.99
N ILE A 88 14.80 -1.21 2.32
CA ILE A 88 15.91 -1.10 3.26
C ILE A 88 16.97 -0.15 2.70
N ALA A 89 17.31 -0.26 1.41
CA ALA A 89 18.26 0.63 0.75
C ALA A 89 17.77 2.10 0.75
N LEU A 90 16.50 2.33 0.39
CA LEU A 90 15.88 3.65 0.44
C LEU A 90 15.86 4.21 1.85
N ASN A 91 15.47 3.43 2.85
CA ASN A 91 15.49 3.85 4.25
C ASN A 91 16.91 4.19 4.72
N ALA A 92 17.91 3.37 4.40
CA ALA A 92 19.30 3.62 4.77
C ALA A 92 19.84 4.96 4.22
N VAL A 93 19.35 5.42 3.06
CA VAL A 93 19.74 6.70 2.46
C VAL A 93 18.85 7.86 2.92
N LEU A 94 17.52 7.68 2.97
CA LEU A 94 16.58 8.75 3.29
C LEU A 94 16.49 9.07 4.78
N ILE A 95 16.69 8.08 5.67
CA ILE A 95 16.69 8.31 7.13
C ILE A 95 17.78 9.31 7.54
N PRO A 96 19.05 9.18 7.14
CA PRO A 96 20.07 10.16 7.54
C PRO A 96 19.85 11.56 6.94
N LEU A 97 19.18 11.68 5.79
CA LEU A 97 18.91 12.96 5.12
C LEU A 97 17.66 13.68 5.63
N LEU A 98 16.57 12.95 5.89
CA LEU A 98 15.23 13.50 6.15
C LEU A 98 14.58 12.94 7.44
N GLY A 99 15.31 12.12 8.20
CA GLY A 99 14.84 11.51 9.43
C GLY A 99 13.57 10.68 9.25
N ILE A 100 12.60 10.93 10.12
CA ILE A 100 11.28 10.27 10.12
C ILE A 100 10.49 10.54 8.83
N ILE A 101 10.64 11.72 8.21
CA ILE A 101 9.98 12.02 6.92
C ILE A 101 10.56 11.13 5.83
N GLY A 102 11.89 10.97 5.80
CA GLY A 102 12.58 10.07 4.90
C GLY A 102 12.08 8.63 4.99
N ALA A 103 11.92 8.12 6.21
CA ALA A 103 11.40 6.77 6.44
C ALA A 103 9.97 6.58 5.88
N SER A 104 9.10 7.58 6.08
CA SER A 104 7.74 7.53 5.56
C SER A 104 7.67 7.55 4.04
N ILE A 105 8.51 8.38 3.39
CA ILE A 105 8.60 8.46 1.93
C ILE A 105 9.14 7.15 1.38
N ALA A 106 10.24 6.63 1.94
CA ALA A 106 10.81 5.36 1.55
C ALA A 106 9.76 4.24 1.61
N THR A 107 9.04 4.14 2.72
CA THR A 107 7.99 3.13 2.92
C THR A 107 6.82 3.30 1.96
N ALA A 108 6.29 4.51 1.80
CA ALA A 108 5.18 4.78 0.88
C ALA A 108 5.58 4.50 -0.58
N SER A 109 6.71 5.02 -1.04
CA SER A 109 7.22 4.80 -2.40
C SER A 109 7.46 3.32 -2.68
N THR A 110 8.03 2.60 -1.72
CA THR A 110 8.32 1.18 -1.90
C THR A 110 7.04 0.34 -1.92
N THR A 111 6.09 0.66 -1.05
CA THR A 111 4.76 0.04 -1.05
C THR A 111 4.08 0.25 -2.39
N VAL A 112 4.12 1.46 -2.95
CA VAL A 112 3.57 1.75 -4.28
C VAL A 112 4.30 0.96 -5.37
N LEU A 113 5.63 0.91 -5.32
CA LEU A 113 6.44 0.16 -6.30
C LEU A 113 6.07 -1.32 -6.38
N TRP A 114 5.92 -2.02 -5.24
CA TRP A 114 5.59 -3.45 -5.28
C TRP A 114 4.18 -3.68 -5.75
N ASN A 115 3.26 -2.80 -5.32
CA ASN A 115 1.87 -2.86 -5.73
C ASN A 115 1.72 -2.66 -7.25
N VAL A 116 2.47 -1.73 -7.83
CA VAL A 116 2.56 -1.54 -9.29
C VAL A 116 3.21 -2.76 -9.95
N ALA A 117 4.29 -3.30 -9.39
CA ALA A 117 4.96 -4.48 -9.93
C ALA A 117 4.04 -5.71 -9.95
N MET A 118 3.29 -5.97 -8.86
CA MET A 118 2.28 -7.03 -8.80
C MET A 118 1.16 -6.81 -9.81
N LEU A 119 0.67 -5.58 -9.95
CA LEU A 119 -0.37 -5.24 -10.92
C LEU A 119 0.10 -5.53 -12.36
N ILE A 120 1.32 -5.11 -12.70
CA ILE A 120 1.93 -5.38 -14.02
C ILE A 120 2.11 -6.89 -14.23
N PHE A 121 2.58 -7.60 -13.19
CA PHE A 121 2.77 -9.05 -13.27
C PHE A 121 1.44 -9.76 -13.53
N VAL A 122 0.38 -9.44 -12.78
CA VAL A 122 -0.96 -10.02 -13.01
C VAL A 122 -1.46 -9.70 -14.41
N ARG A 123 -1.34 -8.44 -14.87
CA ARG A 123 -1.73 -8.06 -16.23
C ARG A 123 -1.00 -8.87 -17.30
N ARG A 124 0.31 -9.09 -17.16
CA ARG A 124 1.12 -9.80 -18.15
C ARG A 124 0.95 -11.33 -18.11
N ARG A 125 0.82 -11.93 -16.91
CA ARG A 125 0.83 -13.39 -16.74
C ARG A 125 -0.55 -14.03 -16.73
N LEU A 126 -1.52 -13.38 -16.10
CA LEU A 126 -2.87 -13.92 -15.99
C LEU A 126 -3.77 -13.43 -17.13
N GLY A 127 -3.41 -12.35 -17.83
CA GLY A 127 -4.26 -11.73 -18.87
C GLY A 127 -5.60 -11.19 -18.33
N ILE A 128 -5.82 -11.31 -17.02
CA ILE A 128 -6.98 -10.84 -16.29
C ILE A 128 -6.62 -9.44 -15.80
N ASN A 129 -7.45 -8.44 -16.09
CA ASN A 129 -7.38 -7.12 -15.47
C ASN A 129 -8.06 -7.22 -14.09
N PRO A 130 -7.32 -7.22 -12.95
CA PRO A 130 -7.92 -7.19 -11.62
C PRO A 130 -8.26 -5.76 -11.20
N THR A 131 -7.95 -4.77 -12.05
CA THR A 131 -8.33 -3.38 -11.86
C THR A 131 -9.86 -3.29 -11.90
N ILE A 132 -10.47 -2.57 -10.95
CA ILE A 132 -11.92 -2.32 -10.76
C ILE A 132 -12.70 -2.02 -12.06
N PHE A 133 -12.02 -1.66 -13.15
CA PHE A 133 -12.58 -1.37 -14.47
C PHE A 133 -12.83 -2.57 -15.40
N SER A 134 -12.49 -3.80 -15.01
CA SER A 134 -12.72 -4.97 -15.87
C SER A 134 -13.75 -5.92 -15.27
N ILE A 135 -15.04 -5.65 -15.51
CA ILE A 135 -15.98 -6.57 -16.19
C ILE A 135 -17.41 -6.01 -16.13
N LYS A 136 -17.78 -5.37 -17.24
CA LYS A 136 -19.03 -5.66 -17.93
C LYS A 136 -18.79 -5.45 -19.43
N ARG A 137 -18.41 -6.51 -20.14
CA ARG A 137 -18.85 -6.80 -21.50
C ARG A 137 -18.55 -8.25 -21.82
#